data_AF-A0A0F9S8U7-F1
#
_entry.id   AF-A0A0F9S8U7-F1
#
_cell.length_a   1.000
_cell.length_b   1.000
_cell.length_c   1.000
_cell.angle_alpha   90.00
_cell.angle_beta   90.00
_cell.angle_gamma   90.00
#
_symmetry.space_group_name_H-M   'P 1'
#
loop_
_entity.id
_entity.type
_entity.pdbx_description
1 polymer ?
#
loop_
_entity_poly.entity_id
_entity_poly.type
_entity_poly.pdbx_seq_one_letter_code
_entity_poly.pdbx_strand_id
1 'polypeptide(L)' 'MKYKTREHAKQAMFHYIEMFYNPKRRHTSNGRISPNEYERLYFQNQKSV' A
#
# COMPACT_ATOMS: atom_id res chain seq x y z
N MET A 1 -0.07 6.64 21.36
CA MET A 1 -1.27 5.77 21.32
C MET A 1 -0.86 4.36 21.69
N LYS A 2 -1.53 3.74 22.68
CA LYS A 2 -1.37 2.30 22.97
C LYS A 2 -2.67 1.60 22.61
N TYR A 3 -2.59 0.51 21.85
CA TYR A 3 -3.76 -0.34 21.58
C TYR A 3 -4.12 -1.14 22.82
N LYS A 4 -5.43 -1.23 23.12
CA LYS A 4 -5.92 -1.97 24.30
C LYS A 4 -5.72 -3.48 24.18
N THR A 5 -5.71 -4.00 22.95
CA THR A 5 -5.54 -5.43 22.65
C THR A 5 -4.67 -5.60 21.42
N ARG A 6 -4.07 -6.79 21.27
CA ARG A 6 -3.32 -7.15 20.07
C ARG A 6 -4.19 -7.14 18.81
N GLU A 7 -5.47 -7.52 18.94
CA GLU A 7 -6.41 -7.52 17.82
C GLU A 7 -6.72 -6.11 17.32
N HIS A 8 -6.89 -5.12 18.21
CA HIS A 8 -7.03 -3.73 17.78
C HIS A 8 -5.78 -3.22 17.06
N ALA A 9 -4.59 -3.60 17.51
CA ALA A 9 -3.34 -3.24 16.83
C ALA A 9 -3.30 -3.84 15.41
N LYS A 10 -3.64 -5.11 15.25
CA LYS A 10 -3.70 -5.77 13.94
C LYS A 10 -4.71 -5.10 13.01
N GLN A 11 -5.92 -4.80 13.49
CA GLN A 11 -6.93 -4.11 12.69
C GLN A 11 -6.45 -2.73 12.24
N ALA A 12 -5.82 -1.97 13.13
CA ALA A 12 -5.28 -0.66 12.79
C ALA A 12 -4.13 -0.75 11.75
N MET A 13 -3.23 -1.74 11.89
CA MET A 13 -2.18 -1.98 10.89
C MET A 13 -2.76 -2.39 9.54
N PHE A 14 -3.72 -3.32 9.54
CA PHE A 14 -4.40 -3.75 8.32
C PHE A 14 -5.09 -2.56 7.64
N HIS A 15 -5.85 -1.77 8.38
CA HIS A 15 -6.51 -0.58 7.85
C HIS A 15 -5.49 0.43 7.30
N TYR A 16 -4.37 0.65 8.00
CA TYR A 16 -3.31 1.51 7.50
C TYR A 16 -2.71 0.98 6.18
N ILE A 17 -2.46 -0.32 6.08
CA ILE A 17 -1.90 -0.94 4.87
C ILE A 17 -2.89 -0.81 3.70
N GLU A 18 -4.12 -1.26 3.89
CA GLU A 18 -5.13 -1.37 2.83
C GLU A 18 -5.73 -0.03 2.41
N MET A 19 -5.97 0.89 3.34
CA MET A 19 -6.71 2.13 3.05
C MET A 19 -5.79 3.31 2.77
N PHE A 20 -4.52 3.22 3.15
CA PHE A 20 -3.55 4.32 3.00
C PHE A 20 -2.25 3.89 2.34
N TYR A 21 -1.53 2.90 2.87
CA TYR A 21 -0.19 2.56 2.38
C TYR A 21 -0.21 2.12 0.93
N ASN A 22 -0.89 1.00 0.64
CA ASN A 22 -0.93 0.38 -0.67
C ASN A 22 -1.60 1.29 -1.75
N PRO A 23 -2.77 1.91 -1.50
CA PRO A 23 -3.44 2.71 -2.54
C PRO A 23 -2.93 4.15 -2.66
N LYS A 24 -2.47 4.79 -1.57
CA LYS A 24 -2.28 6.25 -1.52
C LYS A 24 -0.85 6.70 -1.22
N ARG A 25 -0.07 5.94 -0.43
CA ARG A 25 1.25 6.40 0.01
C ARG A 25 2.22 6.43 -1.17
N ARG A 26 2.76 7.62 -1.46
CA ARG A 26 3.72 7.82 -2.54
C ARG A 26 5.14 7.50 -2.09
N HIS A 27 5.87 6.75 -2.91
CA HIS A 27 7.27 6.37 -2.65
C HIS A 27 8.21 6.95 -3.69
N THR A 28 9.29 7.61 -3.26
CA THR A 28 10.31 8.16 -4.18
C THR A 28 10.98 7.06 -5.00
N SER A 29 11.22 5.88 -4.42
CA SER A 29 11.75 4.70 -5.11
C SER A 29 10.86 4.23 -6.27
N ASN A 30 9.56 4.45 -6.19
CA ASN A 30 8.60 3.99 -7.19
C ASN A 30 8.27 5.09 -8.21
N GLY A 31 8.98 6.22 -8.22
CA GLY A 31 8.64 7.36 -9.09
C GLY A 31 7.53 8.25 -8.52
N ARG A 32 7.38 8.28 -7.18
CA ARG A 32 6.38 9.07 -6.44
C ARG A 32 4.93 8.65 -6.68
N ILE A 33 4.70 7.40 -7.07
CA ILE A 33 3.37 6.76 -7.12
C ILE A 33 3.19 5.77 -5.96
N SER A 34 1.96 5.28 -5.78
CA SER A 34 1.65 4.29 -4.74
C SER A 34 2.09 2.88 -5.15
N PRO A 35 2.29 1.96 -4.18
CA PRO A 35 2.62 0.58 -4.46
C PRO A 35 1.64 -0.09 -5.44
N ASN A 36 0.33 0.08 -5.23
CA ASN A 36 -0.68 -0.50 -6.12
C ASN A 36 -0.58 0.03 -7.55
N GLU A 37 -0.31 1.33 -7.69
CA GLU A 37 -0.16 1.95 -9.02
C GLU A 37 1.11 1.47 -9.71
N TYR A 38 2.20 1.32 -8.96
CA TYR A 38 3.45 0.77 -9.47
C TYR A 38 3.25 -0.66 -10.01
N GLU A 39 2.60 -1.54 -9.23
CA GLU A 39 2.28 -2.91 -9.68
C GLU A 39 1.37 -2.90 -10.91
N ARG A 40 0.34 -2.04 -10.93
CA ARG A 40 -0.56 -1.89 -12.07
C ARG A 40 0.20 -1.55 -13.35
N LEU A 41 1.06 -0.55 -13.32
CA LEU A 41 1.87 -0.14 -14.47
C LEU A 41 2.86 -1.22 -14.89
N TYR A 42 3.49 -1.91 -13.92
CA TYR A 42 4.38 -3.03 -14.18
C TYR A 42 3.67 -4.13 -14.98
N PHE A 43 2.51 -4.61 -14.50
CA PHE A 43 1.77 -5.67 -15.19
C PHE A 43 1.11 -5.22 -16.50
N GLN A 44 0.76 -3.94 -16.65
CA GLN A 44 0.30 -3.40 -17.92
C GLN A 44 1.41 -3.46 -18.98
N ASN A 45 2.62 -3.01 -18.63
CA ASN A 45 3.75 -3.05 -19.55
C ASN A 45 4.16 -4.48 -19.93
N GLN A 46 4.07 -5.43 -18.99
CA GLN A 46 4.35 -6.84 -19.27
C GLN A 46 3.32 -7.50 -20.21
N LYS A 47 2.07 -7.01 -20.26
CA LYS A 47 1.03 -7.53 -21.17
C LYS A 47 1.10 -6.96 -22.58
N SER A 48 1.86 -5.88 -22.78
CA SER A 48 2.01 -5.21 -24.07
C SER A 48 3.24 -5.70 -24.86
N VAL A 49 3.96 -6.71 -24.34
CA VAL A 49 5.06 -7.44 -24.99
C VAL A 49 4.54 -8.80 -25.44
#